data_AF-A0A350F0Y5-F1
#
_entry.id   AF-A0A350F0Y5-F1
#
_cell.length_a   1.000
_cell.length_b   1.000
_cell.length_c   1.000
_cell.angle_alpha   90.00
_cell.angle_beta   90.00
_cell.angle_gamma   90.00
#
_symmetry.space_group_name_H-M   'P 1'
#
loop_
_entity.id
_entity.type
_entity.pdbx_description
1 polymer ?
#
loop_
_entity_poly.entity_id
_entity_poly.type
_entity_poly.pdbx_seq_one_letter_code
_entity_poly.pdbx_strand_id
1 'polypeptide(L)'
;DEPTNHLDLFSLNWFREYLKTYPGGILMISHDRDFLNQLINGIVEIRAGRIFKYNGNYDSFLQQREANEAQLLAAYKNQQREIEKLQ
;
A
#
# COMPACT_ATOMS: atom_id res chain seq x y z
N ASP A 1 1.50 13.67 -9.90
CA ASP A 1 0.67 14.26 -10.97
C ASP A 1 -0.25 13.20 -11.52
N GLU A 2 -1.55 13.42 -11.30
CA GLU A 2 -2.62 12.43 -11.46
C GLU A 2 -3.06 12.31 -12.92
N PRO A 3 -2.87 11.14 -13.58
CA PRO A 3 -3.34 10.91 -14.95
C PRO A 3 -4.86 10.72 -15.07
N THR A 4 -5.59 10.62 -13.96
CA THR A 4 -7.01 10.24 -13.88
C THR A 4 -7.98 11.40 -14.02
N ASN A 5 -7.55 12.65 -13.77
CA ASN A 5 -8.45 13.79 -13.58
C ASN A 5 -9.07 14.37 -14.88
N HIS A 6 -8.63 13.88 -16.05
CA HIS A 6 -9.05 14.38 -17.36
C HIS A 6 -9.54 13.27 -18.32
N LEU A 7 -9.72 12.04 -17.83
CA LEU A 7 -10.18 10.92 -18.65
C LEU A 7 -11.66 10.66 -18.38
N ASP A 8 -12.46 10.60 -19.44
CA ASP A 8 -13.80 10.05 -19.39
C ASP A 8 -13.76 8.57 -18.92
N LEU A 9 -14.82 8.12 -18.25
CA LEU A 9 -14.91 6.76 -17.67
C LEU A 9 -14.54 5.65 -18.65
N PHE A 10 -14.83 5.86 -19.94
CA PHE A 10 -14.49 4.91 -20.99
C PHE A 10 -12.98 4.85 -21.25
N SER A 11 -12.31 6.01 -21.40
CA SER A 11 -10.85 6.07 -21.53
C SER A 11 -10.12 5.51 -20.30
N LEU A 12 -10.66 5.72 -19.09
CA LEU A 12 -10.13 5.14 -17.86
C LEU A 12 -10.22 3.60 -17.86
N ASN A 13 -11.36 3.05 -18.31
CA ASN A 13 -11.51 1.61 -18.47
C ASN A 13 -10.55 1.03 -19.50
N TRP A 14 -10.45 1.65 -20.68
CA TRP A 14 -9.52 1.21 -21.71
C TRP A 14 -8.07 1.23 -21.20
N PHE A 15 -7.69 2.30 -20.50
CA PHE A 15 -6.35 2.43 -19.93
C PHE A 15 -6.05 1.36 -18.87
N ARG A 16 -7.03 1.02 -18.02
CA ARG A 16 -6.90 -0.09 -17.07
C ARG A 16 -6.62 -1.41 -17.78
N GLU A 17 -7.41 -1.76 -18.79
CA GLU A 17 -7.24 -3.03 -19.51
C GLU A 17 -5.92 -3.07 -20.28
N TYR A 18 -5.50 -1.94 -20.85
CA TYR A 18 -4.18 -1.81 -21.45
C TYR A 18 -3.05 -2.09 -20.43
N LEU A 19 -3.11 -1.48 -19.24
CA LEU A 19 -2.07 -1.68 -18.22
C LEU A 19 -2.03 -3.12 -17.69
N LYS A 20 -3.17 -3.81 -17.58
CA LYS A 20 -3.22 -5.22 -17.16
C LYS A 20 -2.51 -6.17 -18.14
N THR A 21 -2.46 -5.81 -19.42
CA THR A 21 -1.85 -6.62 -20.47
C THR A 21 -0.42 -6.19 -20.81
N TYR A 22 0.07 -5.13 -20.18
CA TYR A 22 1.41 -4.61 -20.41
C TYR A 22 2.47 -5.62 -19.93
N PRO A 23 3.44 -6.02 -20.78
CA PRO A 23 4.40 -7.08 -20.45
C PRO A 23 5.52 -6.65 -19.48
N GLY A 24 5.64 -5.34 -19.19
CA GLY A 24 6.68 -4.80 -18.31
C GLY A 24 6.20 -4.57 -16.87
N GLY A 25 7.14 -4.20 -16.00
CA GLY A 25 6.82 -3.72 -14.66
C GLY A 25 6.28 -2.28 -14.69
N ILE A 26 5.24 -2.01 -13.92
CA ILE A 26 4.65 -0.67 -13.80
C ILE A 26 4.89 -0.17 -12.37
N LEU A 27 5.43 1.05 -12.26
CA LEU A 27 5.46 1.81 -11.02
C LEU A 27 4.49 2.98 -11.15
N MET A 28 3.61 3.13 -10.17
CA MET A 28 2.53 4.11 -10.21
C MET A 28 2.36 4.80 -8.87
N ILE A 29 1.97 6.08 -8.92
CA ILE A 29 1.58 6.89 -7.77
C ILE A 29 0.20 7.47 -8.11
N SER A 30 -0.78 7.24 -7.24
CA SER A 30 -2.16 7.72 -7.40
C SER A 30 -2.83 7.88 -6.04
N HIS A 31 -3.79 8.80 -5.93
CA HIS A 31 -4.68 8.91 -4.78
C HIS A 31 -6.00 8.12 -4.99
N ASP A 32 -6.28 7.63 -6.20
CA ASP A 32 -7.44 6.79 -6.51
C ASP A 32 -7.20 5.34 -6.04
N ARG A 33 -7.88 4.97 -4.95
CA ARG A 33 -7.75 3.66 -4.32
C ARG A 33 -8.34 2.54 -5.17
N ASP A 34 -9.48 2.76 -5.81
CA ASP A 34 -10.16 1.73 -6.61
C ASP A 34 -9.35 1.42 -7.87
N PHE A 35 -8.76 2.46 -8.48
CA PHE A 35 -7.86 2.30 -9.60
C PHE A 35 -6.60 1.50 -9.21
N LEU A 36 -5.96 1.84 -8.09
CA LEU A 36 -4.82 1.09 -7.58
C LEU A 36 -5.22 -0.36 -7.31
N ASN A 37 -6.31 -0.58 -6.56
CA ASN A 37 -6.73 -1.91 -6.11
C ASN A 37 -6.96 -2.91 -7.25
N GLN A 38 -7.31 -2.41 -8.45
CA GLN A 38 -7.53 -3.23 -9.64
C GLN A 38 -6.27 -3.53 -10.46
N LEU A 39 -5.18 -2.76 -10.29
CA LEU A 39 -3.99 -2.81 -11.15
C LEU A 39 -2.73 -3.28 -10.44
N ILE A 40 -2.55 -2.89 -9.18
CA ILE A 40 -1.31 -3.17 -8.46
C ILE A 40 -1.33 -4.56 -7.80
N ASN A 41 -0.15 -5.16 -7.72
CA ASN A 41 0.10 -6.45 -7.09
C ASN A 41 1.05 -6.34 -5.87
N GLY A 42 1.47 -5.12 -5.54
CA GLY A 42 2.20 -4.81 -4.32
C GLY A 42 2.25 -3.31 -4.07
N ILE A 43 2.53 -2.94 -2.82
CA ILE A 43 2.68 -1.56 -2.37
C ILE A 43 4.02 -1.38 -1.67
N VAL A 44 4.67 -0.26 -2.00
CA VAL A 44 5.81 0.26 -1.28
C VAL A 44 5.35 1.49 -0.49
N GLU A 45 5.26 1.37 0.83
CA GLU A 45 4.91 2.47 1.73
C GLU A 45 6.20 3.15 2.24
N ILE A 46 6.27 4.46 2.11
CA ILE A 46 7.34 5.27 2.71
C ILE A 46 6.76 5.95 3.94
N ARG A 47 7.27 5.60 5.13
CA ARG A 47 6.77 6.13 6.40
C ARG A 47 7.91 6.34 7.38
N ALA A 48 7.98 7.53 7.96
CA ALA A 48 9.01 7.92 8.94
C ALA A 48 10.45 7.61 8.46
N GLY A 49 10.75 7.91 7.20
CA GLY A 49 12.06 7.66 6.59
C GLY A 49 12.40 6.18 6.34
N ARG A 50 11.43 5.26 6.53
CA ARG A 50 11.58 3.82 6.27
C ARG A 50 10.69 3.39 5.11
N ILE A 51 11.11 2.29 4.47
CA ILE A 51 10.39 1.67 3.37
C ILE A 51 9.80 0.34 3.85
N PHE A 52 8.49 0.17 3.67
CA PHE A 52 7.76 -1.06 3.94
C PHE A 52 7.21 -1.61 2.64
N LYS A 53 7.28 -2.93 2.46
CA LYS A 53 6.77 -3.61 1.27
C LYS A 53 5.61 -4.50 1.68
N TYR A 54 4.54 -4.44 0.90
CA TYR A 54 3.33 -5.23 1.08
C TYR A 54 2.97 -5.91 -0.24
N ASN A 55 2.53 -7.15 -0.15
CA ASN A 55 2.12 -7.92 -1.32
C ASN A 55 0.60 -7.89 -1.48
N GLY A 56 0.13 -7.96 -2.72
CA GLY A 56 -1.29 -7.91 -3.05
C GLY A 56 -1.78 -6.50 -3.38
N ASN A 57 -3.10 -6.37 -3.43
CA ASN A 57 -3.77 -5.14 -3.80
C ASN A 57 -3.85 -4.13 -2.63
N TYR A 58 -4.52 -3.01 -2.84
CA TYR A 58 -4.64 -1.93 -1.88
C TYR A 58 -5.37 -2.37 -0.59
N ASP A 59 -6.44 -3.15 -0.71
CA ASP A 59 -7.18 -3.66 0.45
C ASP A 59 -6.32 -4.61 1.31
N SER A 60 -5.58 -5.50 0.64
CA SER A 60 -4.62 -6.41 1.30
C SER A 60 -3.52 -5.62 2.01
N PHE A 61 -3.06 -4.51 1.43
CA PHE A 61 -2.11 -3.60 2.06
C PHE A 61 -2.67 -3.02 3.36
N LEU A 62 -3.91 -2.52 3.37
CA LEU A 62 -4.51 -1.93 4.57
C LEU A 62 -4.55 -2.94 5.72
N GLN A 63 -4.95 -4.18 5.45
CA GLN A 63 -4.99 -5.25 6.44
C GLN A 63 -3.59 -5.59 6.98
N GLN A 64 -2.61 -5.74 6.09
CA GLN A 64 -1.22 -6.01 6.50
C GLN A 64 -0.62 -4.86 7.30
N ARG A 65 -0.92 -3.61 6.92
CA ARG A 65 -0.43 -2.43 7.64
C ARG A 65 -0.99 -2.38 9.06
N GLU A 66 -2.29 -2.61 9.21
CA GLU A 66 -2.94 -2.65 10.52
C GLU A 66 -2.36 -3.76 11.41
N ALA A 67 -2.17 -4.96 10.86
CA ALA A 67 -1.54 -6.07 11.56
C ALA A 67 -0.10 -5.74 12.00
N ASN A 68 0.69 -5.12 11.11
CA ASN A 68 2.07 -4.71 11.42
C ASN A 68 2.12 -3.63 12.51
N GLU A 69 1.20 -2.66 12.49
CA GLU A 69 1.10 -1.63 13.53
C GLU A 69 0.70 -2.21 14.88
N ALA A 70 -0.27 -3.13 14.90
CA ALA A 70 -0.68 -3.83 16.12
C ALA A 70 0.47 -4.65 16.73
N GLN A 71 1.24 -5.36 15.89
CA GLN A 71 2.43 -6.11 16.34
C GLN A 71 3.50 -5.19 16.91
N LEU A 72 3.78 -4.06 16.26
CA LEU A 72 4.78 -3.10 16.73
C LEU A 72 4.38 -2.51 18.09
N LEU A 73 3.11 -2.16 18.25
CA LEU A 73 2.59 -1.63 19.52
C LEU A 73 2.64 -2.67 20.65
N ALA A 74 2.33 -3.93 20.35
CA ALA A 74 2.42 -5.03 21.32
C ALA A 74 3.87 -5.28 21.76
N ALA A 75 4.81 -5.29 20.81
CA ALA A 75 6.23 -5.43 21.10
C ALA A 75 6.75 -4.28 21.97
N TYR A 76 6.37 -3.04 21.65
CA TYR A 76 6.70 -1.87 22.45
C TYR A 76 6.19 -1.97 23.90
N LYS A 77 4.92 -2.37 24.08
CA LYS A 77 4.34 -2.56 25.42
C LYS A 77 5.06 -3.65 26.22
N ASN A 78 5.41 -4.76 25.58
CA ASN A 78 6.16 -5.83 26.24
C ASN A 78 7.56 -5.35 26.66
N GLN A 79 8.25 -4.60 25.79
CA GLN A 79 9.55 -4.02 26.10
C GLN A 79 9.48 -3.05 27.29
N GLN A 80 8.46 -2.19 27.36
CA GLN A 80 8.26 -1.28 28.49
C GLN A 80 8.06 -2.03 29.81
N ARG A 81 7.23 -3.07 29.82
CA ARG A 81 7.01 -3.90 31.03
C ARG A 81 8.29 -4.59 31.50
N GLU A 82 9.13 -5.06 30.58
CA GLU A 82 10.41 -5.67 30.96
C GLU A 82 11.39 -4.65 31.54
N ILE A 83 11.41 -3.42 31.02
CA ILE A 83 12.20 -2.32 31.60
C ILE A 83 11.71 -1.99 33.02
N GLU A 84 10.39 -1.88 33.22
CA GLU A 84 9.79 -1.62 34.53
C GLU A 84 10.11 -2.71 35.57
N LYS A 85 10.18 -3.98 35.17
CA LYS A 85 10.55 -5.09 36.08
C LYS A 85 12.02 -5.10 36.50
N LEU A 86 12.89 -4.49 35.71
CA LEU A 86 14.34 -4.46 35.94
C LEU A 86 14.79 -3.24 36.77
N GLN A 87 13.87 -2.30 37.05
CA GLN A 87 14.06 -1.15 37.93
C GLN A 87 13.53 -1.45 39.33
#